data_AF-A0A2V6XNB4-F1
#
_entry.id   AF-A0A2V6XNB4-F1
#
_cell.length_a   1.000
_cell.length_b   1.000
_cell.length_c   1.000
_cell.angle_alpha   90.00
_cell.angle_beta   90.00
_cell.angle_gamma   90.00
#
_symmetry.space_group_name_H-M   'P 1'
#
loop_
_entity.id
_entity.type
_entity.pdbx_description
1 polymer ?
#
loop_
_entity_poly.entity_id
_entity_poly.type
_entity_poly.pdbx_seq_one_letter_code
_entity_poly.pdbx_strand_id
1 'polypeptide(L)'
;MARLRAFLILHPRPEQWLLVLLLYGALVGCTVRLIQPHDEVIDRNVSRFHEEFLRFTIEQGRTRGTFAANQAFYDTWQPRLTTLTARALAANPSGRCPGTETFGGLFPQSLSATRGAAPAAGGRVDAASVGDCTAQLLKLLEDQFEDFAKFHNAQGALGLPPEARAPRELVLTSARAVLYVELAKKQGK
;
A
#
# COMPACT_ATOMS: atom_id res chain seq x y z
N MET A 1 -65.81 22.96 -26.59
CA MET A 1 -64.82 22.82 -27.68
C MET A 1 -63.65 21.99 -27.17
N ALA A 2 -63.66 20.66 -27.40
CA ALA A 2 -62.61 19.74 -26.95
C ALA A 2 -61.81 19.26 -28.17
N ARG A 3 -60.53 19.62 -28.25
CA ARG A 3 -59.62 19.16 -29.30
C ARG A 3 -59.04 17.81 -28.88
N LEU A 4 -59.50 16.73 -29.52
CA LEU A 4 -58.83 15.42 -29.45
C LEU A 4 -57.45 15.52 -30.10
N ARG A 5 -56.40 15.34 -29.32
CA ARG A 5 -55.03 15.12 -29.82
C ARG A 5 -54.91 13.64 -30.18
N ALA A 6 -54.90 13.35 -31.48
CA ALA A 6 -54.55 12.02 -31.99
C ALA A 6 -53.06 11.75 -31.71
N PHE A 7 -52.79 10.87 -30.75
CA PHE A 7 -51.46 10.29 -30.57
C PHE A 7 -51.27 9.23 -31.66
N LEU A 8 -50.48 9.57 -32.68
CA LEU A 8 -49.96 8.61 -33.63
C LEU A 8 -49.00 7.68 -32.88
N ILE A 9 -49.47 6.47 -32.59
CA ILE A 9 -48.63 5.37 -32.13
C ILE A 9 -47.82 4.92 -33.34
N LEU A 10 -46.63 5.51 -33.53
CA LEU A 10 -45.64 4.98 -34.46
C LEU A 10 -45.18 3.63 -33.92
N HIS A 11 -45.58 2.54 -34.58
CA HIS A 11 -44.98 1.23 -34.33
C HIS A 11 -43.50 1.29 -34.72
N PRO A 12 -42.56 1.15 -33.77
CA PRO A 12 -41.14 1.12 -34.08
C PRO A 12 -40.85 -0.11 -34.93
N ARG A 13 -40.05 0.05 -35.99
CA ARG A 13 -39.65 -1.06 -36.85
C ARG A 13 -38.76 -2.03 -36.06
N PRO A 14 -38.85 -3.35 -36.29
CA PRO A 14 -38.05 -4.34 -35.56
C PRO A 14 -36.53 -4.11 -35.67
N GLU A 15 -36.08 -3.46 -36.74
CA GLU A 15 -34.67 -3.08 -36.94
C GLU A 15 -34.18 -2.03 -35.92
N GLN A 16 -35.06 -1.19 -35.40
CA GLN A 16 -34.72 -0.20 -34.36
C GLN A 16 -34.50 -0.88 -32.99
N TRP A 17 -35.16 -2.01 -32.72
CA TRP A 17 -34.97 -2.77 -31.48
C TRP A 17 -33.60 -3.45 -31.42
N LEU A 18 -33.10 -3.95 -32.56
CA LEU A 18 -31.76 -4.53 -32.65
C LEU A 18 -30.66 -3.51 -32.34
N LEU A 19 -30.77 -2.29 -32.88
CA LEU A 19 -29.83 -1.20 -32.60
C LEU A 19 -29.87 -0.77 -31.13
N VAL A 20 -31.06 -0.69 -30.53
CA VAL A 20 -31.20 -0.35 -29.10
C VAL A 20 -30.61 -1.44 -28.21
N LEU A 21 -30.81 -2.72 -28.51
CA LEU A 21 -30.23 -3.84 -27.76
C LEU A 21 -28.69 -3.89 -27.88
N LEU A 22 -28.14 -3.60 -29.06
CA LEU A 22 -26.69 -3.57 -29.28
C LEU A 22 -26.03 -2.39 -28.55
N LEU A 23 -26.70 -1.23 -28.54
CA LEU A 23 -26.26 -0.06 -27.78
C LEU A 23 -26.34 -0.29 -26.27
N TYR A 24 -27.40 -0.94 -25.79
CA TYR A 24 -27.54 -1.29 -24.36
C TYR A 24 -26.48 -2.30 -23.94
N GLY A 25 -26.19 -3.32 -24.76
CA GLY A 25 -25.15 -4.31 -24.51
C GLY A 25 -23.75 -3.70 -24.39
N ALA A 26 -23.44 -2.66 -25.18
CA ALA A 26 -22.19 -1.92 -25.07
C ALA A 26 -22.11 -1.03 -23.82
N LEU A 27 -23.25 -0.52 -23.33
CA LEU A 27 -23.33 0.33 -22.13
C LEU A 27 -23.32 -0.46 -20.81
N VAL A 28 -23.66 -1.76 -20.83
CA VAL A 28 -23.38 -2.66 -19.68
C VAL A 28 -21.92 -3.13 -19.66
N GLY A 29 -21.08 -2.58 -20.55
CA GLY A 29 -19.64 -2.80 -20.55
C GLY A 29 -19.08 -2.53 -19.16
N CYS A 30 -18.51 -3.58 -18.58
CA CYS A 30 -17.90 -3.60 -17.25
C CYS A 30 -17.19 -2.27 -16.97
N THR A 31 -17.54 -1.62 -15.87
CA THR A 31 -16.73 -0.54 -15.31
C THR A 31 -15.36 -1.13 -15.00
N VAL A 32 -14.45 -1.07 -15.97
CA VAL A 32 -13.07 -1.50 -15.80
C VAL A 32 -12.45 -0.50 -14.83
N ARG A 33 -12.51 -0.80 -13.54
CA ARG A 33 -11.71 -0.11 -12.54
C ARG A 33 -10.27 -0.53 -12.77
N LEU A 34 -9.56 0.27 -13.57
CA LEU A 34 -8.13 0.12 -13.81
C LEU A 34 -7.29 0.32 -12.54
N ILE A 35 -7.87 0.90 -11.50
CA ILE A 35 -7.18 1.24 -10.25
C ILE A 35 -7.80 0.45 -9.10
N GLN A 36 -6.94 -0.22 -8.33
CA GLN A 36 -7.29 -0.90 -7.08
C GLN A 36 -8.01 0.06 -6.12
N PRO A 37 -9.10 -0.40 -5.46
CA PRO A 37 -9.76 0.45 -4.48
C PRO A 37 -8.80 0.77 -3.32
N HIS A 38 -8.83 2.02 -2.87
CA HIS A 38 -8.18 2.45 -1.64
C HIS A 38 -8.64 1.61 -0.46
N ASP A 39 -7.72 1.22 0.42
CA ASP A 39 -8.04 0.48 1.65
C ASP A 39 -7.81 1.37 2.88
N GLU A 40 -8.90 1.91 3.42
CA GLU A 40 -8.84 2.79 4.60
C GLU A 40 -8.24 2.11 5.84
N VAL A 41 -8.33 0.77 5.95
CA VAL A 41 -7.74 0.05 7.08
C VAL A 41 -6.23 0.07 6.96
N ILE A 42 -5.68 -0.09 5.74
CA ILE A 42 -4.25 0.01 5.50
C ILE A 42 -3.78 1.44 5.78
N ASP A 43 -4.42 2.45 5.19
CA ASP A 43 -4.06 3.86 5.37
C ASP A 43 -4.01 4.27 6.86
N ARG A 44 -5.07 3.97 7.62
CA ARG A 44 -5.13 4.32 9.05
C ARG A 44 -4.09 3.57 9.88
N ASN A 45 -3.92 2.27 9.67
CA ASN A 45 -3.00 1.47 10.50
C ASN A 45 -1.53 1.78 10.18
N VAL A 46 -1.18 2.01 8.91
CA VAL A 46 0.17 2.40 8.52
C VAL A 46 0.49 3.82 9.01
N SER A 47 -0.48 4.74 8.98
CA SER A 47 -0.32 6.08 9.58
C SER A 47 -0.04 5.99 11.07
N ARG A 48 -0.83 5.19 11.79
CA ARG A 48 -0.62 4.96 13.23
C ARG A 48 0.75 4.33 13.50
N PHE A 49 1.13 3.32 12.72
CA PHE A 49 2.46 2.70 12.82
C PHE A 49 3.56 3.75 12.65
N HIS A 50 3.47 4.59 11.61
CA HIS A 50 4.46 5.62 11.33
C HIS A 50 4.65 6.58 12.51
N GLU A 51 3.55 7.09 13.07
CA GLU A 51 3.56 8.00 14.22
C GLU A 51 4.14 7.34 15.48
N GLU A 52 3.69 6.12 15.79
CA GLU A 52 4.15 5.40 16.97
C GLU A 52 5.60 4.97 16.86
N PHE A 53 6.05 4.51 15.68
CA PHE A 53 7.45 4.14 15.43
C PHE A 53 8.38 5.35 15.50
N LEU A 54 7.97 6.50 14.96
CA LEU A 54 8.74 7.73 15.08
C LEU A 54 8.90 8.14 16.55
N ARG A 55 7.79 8.14 17.32
CA ARG A 55 7.82 8.46 18.74
C ARG A 55 8.70 7.47 19.51
N PHE A 56 8.53 6.18 19.25
CA PHE A 56 9.31 5.11 19.86
C PHE A 56 10.81 5.34 19.66
N THR A 57 11.24 5.53 18.41
CA THR A 57 12.67 5.68 18.10
C THR A 57 13.29 6.97 18.62
N ILE A 58 12.52 8.07 18.71
CA ILE A 58 12.97 9.29 19.38
C ILE A 58 13.17 9.06 20.88
N GLU A 59 12.21 8.42 21.55
CA GLU A 59 12.27 8.14 22.98
C GLU A 59 13.44 7.21 23.31
N GLN A 60 13.54 6.09 22.59
CA GLN A 60 14.61 5.11 22.81
C GLN A 60 15.99 5.69 22.47
N GLY A 61 16.11 6.57 21.47
CA GLY A 61 17.37 7.26 21.19
C GLY A 61 17.82 8.21 22.32
N ARG A 62 16.90 8.71 23.14
CA ARG A 62 17.20 9.54 24.33
C ARG A 62 17.53 8.70 25.55
N THR A 63 16.75 7.65 25.79
CA THR A 63 16.87 6.81 27.00
C THR A 63 17.87 5.67 26.85
N ARG A 64 18.26 5.35 25.62
CA ARG A 64 18.97 4.11 25.26
C ARG A 64 18.25 2.87 25.80
N GLY A 65 16.92 2.87 25.74
CA GLY A 65 16.14 1.73 26.22
C GLY A 65 16.48 0.46 25.43
N THR A 66 16.47 -0.67 26.13
CA THR A 66 16.87 -1.97 25.58
C THR A 66 15.73 -2.65 24.85
N PHE A 67 16.05 -3.61 23.98
CA PHE A 67 15.04 -4.42 23.30
C PHE A 67 14.14 -5.15 24.31
N ALA A 68 14.73 -5.77 25.33
CA ALA A 68 13.99 -6.52 26.35
C ALA A 68 12.97 -5.65 27.10
N ALA A 69 13.31 -4.39 27.40
CA ALA A 69 12.38 -3.45 28.05
C ALA A 69 11.24 -2.98 27.12
N ASN A 70 11.39 -3.16 25.81
CA ASN A 70 10.49 -2.63 24.79
C ASN A 70 9.85 -3.72 23.92
N GLN A 71 9.92 -4.99 24.33
CA GLN A 71 9.46 -6.13 23.54
C GLN A 71 7.98 -6.01 23.14
N ALA A 72 7.14 -5.48 24.04
CA ALA A 72 5.72 -5.26 23.79
C ALA A 72 5.43 -4.39 22.56
N PHE A 73 6.31 -3.45 22.21
CA PHE A 73 6.17 -2.64 21.00
C PHE A 73 6.26 -3.51 19.74
N TYR A 74 7.25 -4.41 19.70
CA TYR A 74 7.47 -5.35 18.60
C TYR A 74 6.37 -6.40 18.52
N ASP A 75 5.99 -6.99 19.66
CA ASP A 75 4.91 -7.98 19.76
C ASP A 75 3.56 -7.40 19.32
N THR A 76 3.36 -6.09 19.49
CA THR A 76 2.17 -5.40 19.00
C THR A 76 2.21 -5.18 17.50
N TRP A 77 3.33 -4.68 16.97
CA TRP A 77 3.37 -4.16 15.61
C TRP A 77 3.72 -5.21 14.55
N GLN A 78 4.57 -6.19 14.85
CA GLN A 78 4.92 -7.25 13.89
C GLN A 78 3.69 -8.00 13.36
N PRO A 79 2.83 -8.60 14.20
CA PRO A 79 1.65 -9.33 13.70
C PRO A 79 0.63 -8.42 13.01
N ARG A 80 0.56 -7.14 13.39
CA ARG A 80 -0.30 -6.15 12.72
C ARG A 80 0.17 -5.89 11.29
N LEU A 81 1.47 -5.66 11.08
CA LEU A 81 2.04 -5.49 9.75
C LEU A 81 1.82 -6.73 8.88
N THR A 82 2.08 -7.93 9.41
CA THR A 82 1.78 -9.20 8.72
C THR A 82 0.30 -9.31 8.33
N THR A 83 -0.62 -8.91 9.21
CA THR A 83 -2.06 -8.92 8.92
C THR A 83 -2.42 -7.94 7.80
N LEU A 84 -1.80 -6.77 7.77
CA LEU A 84 -2.00 -5.80 6.69
C LEU A 84 -1.44 -6.31 5.35
N THR A 85 -0.26 -6.93 5.37
CA THR A 85 0.34 -7.59 4.19
C THR A 85 -0.61 -8.65 3.63
N ALA A 86 -1.10 -9.56 4.49
CA ALA A 86 -2.04 -10.60 4.09
C ALA A 86 -3.35 -10.04 3.52
N ARG A 87 -3.87 -8.96 4.12
CA ARG A 87 -5.06 -8.25 3.64
C ARG A 87 -4.85 -7.65 2.25
N ALA A 88 -3.72 -6.99 2.02
CA ALA A 88 -3.39 -6.43 0.71
C ALA A 88 -3.23 -7.52 -0.35
N LEU A 89 -2.59 -8.64 -0.02
CA LEU A 89 -2.48 -9.80 -0.91
C LEU A 89 -3.85 -10.40 -1.25
N ALA A 90 -4.73 -10.54 -0.26
CA ALA A 90 -6.08 -11.08 -0.49
C ALA A 90 -6.96 -10.13 -1.33
N ALA A 91 -6.75 -8.82 -1.23
CA ALA A 91 -7.46 -7.83 -2.05
C ALA A 91 -7.05 -7.87 -3.53
N ASN A 92 -5.83 -8.31 -3.84
CA ASN A 92 -5.35 -8.44 -5.21
C ASN A 92 -4.30 -9.56 -5.41
N PRO A 93 -4.72 -10.83 -5.40
CA PRO A 93 -3.77 -11.95 -5.49
C PRO A 93 -3.07 -12.03 -6.85
N SER A 94 -3.70 -11.53 -7.92
CA SER A 94 -3.11 -11.43 -9.26
C SER A 94 -2.46 -10.07 -9.53
N GLY A 95 -2.43 -9.20 -8.52
CA GLY A 95 -1.85 -7.87 -8.62
C GLY A 95 -0.39 -7.94 -9.01
N ARG A 96 0.04 -6.98 -9.82
CA ARG A 96 1.45 -6.74 -10.11
C ARG A 96 1.76 -5.30 -9.77
N CYS A 97 2.87 -5.07 -9.09
CA CYS A 97 3.44 -3.74 -9.01
C CYS A 97 4.31 -3.52 -10.25
N PRO A 98 3.99 -2.56 -11.14
CA PRO A 98 4.92 -2.16 -12.19
C PRO A 98 6.28 -1.84 -11.59
N GLY A 99 7.36 -2.30 -12.24
CA GLY A 99 8.71 -2.00 -11.79
C GLY A 99 8.94 -0.49 -11.66
N THR A 100 9.99 -0.12 -10.94
CA THR A 100 10.33 1.28 -10.63
C THR A 100 10.52 2.19 -11.85
N GLU A 101 10.60 1.63 -13.05
CA GLU A 101 10.71 2.35 -14.32
C GLU A 101 9.37 2.98 -14.77
N THR A 102 8.22 2.40 -14.38
CA THR A 102 6.91 2.79 -14.91
C THR A 102 6.23 3.91 -14.11
N PHE A 103 6.65 4.16 -12.88
CA PHE A 103 6.06 5.18 -12.00
C PHE A 103 6.74 6.55 -12.09
N GLY A 104 7.45 6.87 -13.17
CA GLY A 104 7.96 8.23 -13.43
C GLY A 104 8.81 8.85 -12.31
N GLY A 105 9.47 8.03 -11.47
CA GLY A 105 10.22 8.51 -10.31
C GLY A 105 9.39 8.87 -9.07
N LEU A 106 8.10 8.50 -9.02
CA LEU A 106 7.22 8.68 -7.84
C LEU A 106 7.49 7.68 -6.72
N PHE A 107 8.09 6.53 -7.03
CA PHE A 107 8.76 5.74 -6.00
C PHE A 107 9.92 6.58 -5.48
N PRO A 108 9.98 6.90 -4.17
CA PRO A 108 11.02 7.77 -3.67
C PRO A 108 12.36 7.18 -4.07
N GLN A 109 13.18 7.97 -4.77
CA GLN A 109 14.49 7.56 -5.29
C GLN A 109 15.39 6.99 -4.18
N SER A 110 15.06 7.23 -2.91
CA SER A 110 15.66 6.59 -1.74
C SER A 110 15.53 5.07 -1.73
N LEU A 111 14.43 4.47 -2.24
CA LEU A 111 14.30 3.01 -2.35
C LEU A 111 15.23 2.43 -3.42
N SER A 112 15.40 3.15 -4.53
CA SER A 112 16.37 2.79 -5.58
C SER A 112 17.81 3.04 -5.14
N ALA A 113 18.08 4.06 -4.31
CA ALA A 113 19.41 4.33 -3.75
C ALA A 113 19.80 3.35 -2.64
N THR A 114 18.84 2.88 -1.82
CA THR A 114 19.08 1.81 -0.83
C THR A 114 19.42 0.46 -1.48
N ARG A 115 19.08 0.30 -2.77
CA ARG A 115 19.41 -0.87 -3.58
C ARG A 115 20.92 -1.06 -3.82
N GLY A 116 21.71 0.02 -3.69
CA GLY A 116 23.16 0.00 -3.96
C GLY A 116 24.06 -0.06 -2.72
N ALA A 117 23.53 0.15 -1.51
CA ALA A 117 24.34 0.35 -0.30
C ALA A 117 24.10 -0.68 0.83
N ALA A 118 23.12 -1.58 0.69
CA ALA A 118 22.83 -2.60 1.70
C ALA A 118 23.60 -3.91 1.44
N PRO A 119 24.37 -4.45 2.41
CA PRO A 119 24.90 -5.80 2.30
C PRO A 119 23.73 -6.79 2.40
N ALA A 120 23.43 -7.48 1.30
CA ALA A 120 22.71 -8.75 1.10
C ALA A 120 21.45 -9.14 1.94
N ALA A 121 20.95 -8.33 2.87
CA ALA A 121 19.84 -8.68 3.77
C ALA A 121 18.61 -7.77 3.60
N GLY A 122 18.62 -6.82 2.66
CA GLY A 122 17.47 -5.93 2.41
C GLY A 122 16.44 -6.59 1.48
N GLY A 123 15.22 -6.80 1.99
CA GLY A 123 14.08 -7.33 1.24
C GLY A 123 13.96 -6.74 -0.16
N ARG A 124 14.07 -7.60 -1.17
CA ARG A 124 13.88 -7.20 -2.57
C ARG A 124 12.39 -7.15 -2.85
N VAL A 125 11.94 -6.02 -3.38
CA VAL A 125 10.67 -5.96 -4.12
C VAL A 125 10.95 -6.60 -5.49
N ASP A 126 10.85 -7.92 -5.57
CA ASP A 126 11.06 -8.67 -6.81
C ASP A 126 9.88 -8.45 -7.75
N ALA A 127 10.14 -8.20 -9.03
CA ALA A 127 9.08 -8.06 -10.06
C ALA A 127 8.24 -9.35 -10.24
N ALA A 128 8.70 -10.47 -9.68
CA ALA A 128 7.99 -11.75 -9.62
C ALA A 128 7.21 -11.96 -8.30
N SER A 129 7.28 -11.01 -7.36
CA SER A 129 6.54 -11.11 -6.10
C SER A 129 5.04 -10.94 -6.35
N VAL A 130 4.27 -11.82 -5.72
CA VAL A 130 2.80 -11.84 -5.80
C VAL A 130 2.26 -10.63 -5.05
N GLY A 131 1.28 -9.94 -5.64
CA GLY A 131 0.59 -8.81 -5.01
C GLY A 131 0.82 -7.48 -5.70
N ASP A 132 -0.11 -6.55 -5.48
CA ASP A 132 -0.02 -5.19 -5.98
C ASP A 132 1.07 -4.37 -5.25
N CYS A 133 1.26 -3.11 -5.65
CA CYS A 133 2.28 -2.25 -5.02
C CYS A 133 2.07 -2.08 -3.51
N THR A 134 0.83 -2.05 -3.03
CA THR A 134 0.54 -1.94 -1.60
C THR A 134 1.01 -3.19 -0.87
N ALA A 135 0.70 -4.38 -1.37
CA ALA A 135 1.14 -5.64 -0.78
C ALA A 135 2.68 -5.75 -0.75
N GLN A 136 3.35 -5.40 -1.84
CA GLN A 136 4.82 -5.45 -1.93
C GLN A 136 5.49 -4.44 -0.98
N LEU A 137 4.96 -3.22 -0.88
CA LEU A 137 5.48 -2.20 0.04
C LEU A 137 5.21 -2.53 1.51
N LEU A 138 4.05 -3.11 1.82
CA LEU A 138 3.75 -3.60 3.17
C LEU A 138 4.68 -4.74 3.58
N LYS A 139 4.97 -5.66 2.65
CA LYS A 139 5.95 -6.73 2.91
C LYS A 139 7.34 -6.15 3.17
N LEU A 140 7.77 -5.18 2.37
CA LEU A 140 9.04 -4.48 2.61
C LEU A 140 9.06 -3.77 3.98
N LEU A 141 7.97 -3.12 4.37
CA LEU A 141 7.84 -2.47 5.67
C LEU A 141 7.92 -3.48 6.82
N GLU A 142 7.24 -4.62 6.69
CA GLU A 142 7.26 -5.72 7.64
C GLU A 142 8.68 -6.27 7.83
N ASP A 143 9.39 -6.55 6.73
CA ASP A 143 10.75 -7.11 6.75
C ASP A 143 11.74 -6.10 7.37
N GLN A 144 11.66 -4.83 6.99
CA GLN A 144 12.52 -3.79 7.57
C GLN A 144 12.23 -3.54 9.06
N PHE A 145 10.98 -3.69 9.48
CA PHE A 145 10.63 -3.59 10.90
C PHE A 145 11.19 -4.77 11.69
N GLU A 146 11.13 -5.98 11.14
CA GLU A 146 11.77 -7.17 11.73
C GLU A 146 13.29 -6.99 11.82
N ASP A 147 13.93 -6.47 10.78
CA ASP A 147 15.38 -6.19 10.78
C ASP A 147 15.75 -5.10 11.79
N PHE A 148 14.91 -4.08 11.94
CA PHE A 148 15.08 -3.08 12.99
C PHE A 148 14.98 -3.70 14.40
N ALA A 149 14.05 -4.65 14.60
CA ALA A 149 13.93 -5.40 15.85
C ALA A 149 15.19 -6.23 16.14
N LYS A 150 15.71 -6.95 15.14
CA LYS A 150 16.98 -7.70 15.24
C LYS A 150 18.16 -6.79 15.55
N PHE A 151 18.25 -5.65 14.86
CA PHE A 151 19.27 -4.64 15.12
C PHE A 151 19.23 -4.16 16.56
N HIS A 152 18.05 -3.78 17.07
CA HIS A 152 17.88 -3.31 18.44
C HIS A 152 18.20 -4.40 19.46
N ASN A 153 17.78 -5.65 19.22
CA ASN A 153 18.11 -6.79 20.06
C ASN A 153 19.63 -7.04 20.11
N ALA A 154 20.31 -6.94 18.97
CA ALA A 154 21.76 -7.13 18.88
C ALA A 154 22.57 -6.07 19.68
N GLN A 155 21.98 -4.91 19.98
CA GLN A 155 22.63 -3.92 20.85
C GLN A 155 22.68 -4.37 22.32
N GLY A 156 21.81 -5.30 22.73
CA GLY A 156 21.76 -5.81 24.09
C GLY A 156 21.60 -4.70 25.13
N ALA A 157 22.56 -4.63 26.06
CA ALA A 157 22.57 -3.63 27.14
C ALA A 157 22.86 -2.19 26.67
N LEU A 158 23.39 -2.00 25.45
CA LEU A 158 23.61 -0.66 24.89
C LEU A 158 22.29 0.03 24.51
N GLY A 159 21.23 -0.76 24.29
CA GLY A 159 19.93 -0.27 23.83
C GLY A 159 19.97 0.37 22.45
N LEU A 160 18.90 1.07 22.07
CA LEU A 160 18.87 1.73 20.77
C LEU A 160 19.79 2.97 20.75
N PRO A 161 20.87 2.99 19.95
CA PRO A 161 21.77 4.13 19.93
C PRO A 161 21.16 5.31 19.16
N PRO A 162 21.47 6.57 19.53
CA PRO A 162 20.98 7.75 18.81
C PRO A 162 21.45 7.80 17.36
N GLU A 163 22.59 7.17 17.04
CA GLU A 163 23.14 7.00 15.69
C GLU A 163 22.44 5.93 14.84
N ALA A 164 21.41 5.22 15.35
CA ALA A 164 20.57 4.26 14.60
C ALA A 164 19.68 4.91 13.52
N ARG A 165 20.12 6.02 12.93
CA ARG A 165 19.39 6.81 11.94
C ARG A 165 19.07 6.01 10.68
N ALA A 166 20.04 5.28 10.14
CA ALA A 166 19.86 4.52 8.90
C ALA A 166 18.74 3.46 9.01
N PRO A 167 18.76 2.51 9.98
CA PRO A 167 17.71 1.52 10.10
C PRO A 167 16.34 2.14 10.45
N ARG A 168 16.31 3.24 11.21
CA ARG A 168 15.07 4.01 11.46
C ARG A 168 14.49 4.61 10.17
N GLU A 169 15.32 5.28 9.37
CA GLU A 169 14.85 5.94 8.15
C GLU A 169 14.34 4.94 7.09
N LEU A 170 14.89 3.72 7.05
CA LEU A 170 14.40 2.66 6.17
C LEU A 170 12.93 2.34 6.46
N VAL A 171 12.62 2.00 7.71
CA VAL A 171 11.26 1.68 8.17
C VAL A 171 10.30 2.86 7.90
N LEU A 172 10.72 4.09 8.26
CA LEU A 172 9.89 5.28 8.05
C LEU A 172 9.65 5.60 6.57
N THR A 173 10.62 5.31 5.70
CA THR A 173 10.50 5.52 4.26
C THR A 173 9.51 4.53 3.65
N SER A 174 9.57 3.25 4.04
CA SER A 174 8.64 2.24 3.55
C SER A 174 7.21 2.51 4.02
N ALA A 175 7.02 2.93 5.28
CA ALA A 175 5.71 3.33 5.78
C ALA A 175 5.13 4.51 4.96
N ARG A 176 5.95 5.53 4.69
CA ARG A 176 5.55 6.66 3.83
C ARG A 176 5.20 6.19 2.41
N ALA A 177 5.98 5.29 1.83
CA ALA A 177 5.71 4.76 0.49
C ALA A 177 4.33 4.07 0.41
N VAL A 178 3.97 3.26 1.41
CA VAL A 178 2.63 2.65 1.47
C VAL A 178 1.53 3.72 1.51
N LEU A 179 1.68 4.75 2.35
CA LEU A 179 0.72 5.85 2.46
C LEU A 179 0.58 6.65 1.15
N TYR A 180 1.69 6.88 0.43
CA TYR A 180 1.64 7.54 -0.87
C TYR A 180 0.85 6.74 -1.91
N VAL A 181 1.03 5.42 -1.95
CA VAL A 181 0.26 4.55 -2.85
C VAL A 181 -1.22 4.55 -2.48
N GLU A 182 -1.56 4.44 -1.20
CA GLU A 182 -2.96 4.49 -0.76
C GLU A 182 -3.63 5.84 -1.04
N LEU A 183 -2.89 6.94 -0.90
CA LEU A 183 -3.36 8.28 -1.28
C LEU A 183 -3.59 8.40 -2.79
N ALA A 184 -2.70 7.83 -3.62
CA ALA A 184 -2.88 7.81 -5.08
C ALA A 184 -4.15 7.04 -5.47
N LYS A 185 -4.36 5.84 -4.89
CA LYS A 185 -5.60 5.06 -5.07
C LYS A 185 -6.84 5.86 -4.69
N LYS A 186 -6.80 6.58 -3.56
CA LYS A 186 -7.90 7.44 -3.09
C LYS A 186 -8.22 8.58 -4.06
N GLN A 187 -7.20 9.11 -4.75
CA GLN A 187 -7.35 10.15 -5.78
C GLN A 187 -7.74 9.59 -7.16
N GLY A 188 -7.85 8.26 -7.31
CA GLY A 188 -8.10 7.63 -8.60
C GLY A 188 -6.93 7.80 -9.56
N LYS A 189 -5.69 7.79 -9.05
CA LYS A 189 -4.44 7.84 -9.82
C LYS A 189 -3.70 6.51 -9.81
#